data_AF-A0A7C9RIF0-F1
#
_entry.id   AF-A0A7C9RIF0-F1
#
_cell.length_a   1.000
_cell.length_b   1.000
_cell.length_c   1.000
_cell.angle_alpha   90.00
_cell.angle_beta   90.00
_cell.angle_gamma   90.00
#
_symmetry.space_group_name_H-M   'P 1'
#
loop_
_entity.id
_entity.type
_entity.pdbx_description
1 polymer ?
#
loop_
_entity_poly.entity_id
_entity_poly.type
_entity_poly.pdbx_seq_one_letter_code
_entity_poly.pdbx_strand_id
1 'polypeptide(L)' 'MTRELFWLTLTVIFTGLLWVPYVLNRCQVRGLGGAMANPSRNDKPLAEWANRLLFAHDNAVEN' A
#
# COMPACT_ATOMS: atom_id res chain seq x y z
N MET A 1 0.62 8.31 -26.88
CA MET A 1 0.03 8.66 -25.57
C MET A 1 -0.37 10.12 -25.60
N THR A 2 -1.59 10.47 -25.19
CA THR A 2 -1.95 11.88 -24.96
C THR A 2 -1.30 12.38 -23.67
N ARG A 3 -1.22 13.71 -23.49
CA ARG A 3 -0.68 14.29 -22.26
C ARG A 3 -1.52 13.92 -21.04
N GLU A 4 -2.85 13.84 -21.17
CA GLU A 4 -3.72 13.43 -20.05
C GLU A 4 -3.46 11.98 -19.65
N LEU A 5 -3.39 11.06 -20.63
CA LEU A 5 -3.14 9.64 -20.35
C LEU A 5 -1.74 9.41 -19.76
N PHE A 6 -0.75 10.19 -20.17
CA PHE A 6 0.59 10.12 -19.60
C PHE A 6 0.60 10.46 -18.11
N TRP A 7 0.01 11.59 -17.73
CA TRP A 7 -0.06 12.00 -16.32
C TRP A 7 -0.94 11.09 -15.48
N LEU A 8 -2.08 10.65 -16.02
CA LEU A 8 -2.92 9.64 -15.38
C LEU A 8 -2.12 8.37 -15.07
N THR A 9 -1.37 7.87 -16.04
CA THR A 9 -0.55 6.66 -15.86
C THR A 9 0.50 6.86 -14.77
N LEU A 10 1.18 8.01 -14.75
CA LEU A 10 2.17 8.30 -13.71
C LEU A 10 1.55 8.36 -12.32
N THR A 11 0.38 8.99 -12.18
CA THR A 11 -0.34 9.03 -10.89
C THR A 11 -0.71 7.63 -10.42
N VAL A 12 -1.26 6.78 -11.30
CA VAL A 12 -1.60 5.39 -10.98
C VAL A 12 -0.37 4.60 -10.54
N ILE A 13 0.75 4.74 -11.25
CA ILE A 13 2.02 4.10 -10.89
C ILE A 13 2.49 4.57 -9.51
N PHE A 14 2.47 5.89 -9.27
CA PHE A 14 2.92 6.46 -8.01
C PHE A 14 2.07 5.98 -6.82
N THR A 15 0.74 6.01 -6.95
CA THR A 15 -0.18 5.48 -5.92
C THR A 15 0.08 3.99 -5.67
N GLY A 16 0.29 3.19 -6.71
CA GLY A 16 0.66 1.78 -6.58
C GLY A 16 2.00 1.56 -5.85
N LEU A 17 3.00 2.41 -6.10
CA LEU A 17 4.31 2.34 -5.43
C LEU A 17 4.25 2.65 -3.93
N LEU A 18 3.27 3.42 -3.47
CA LEU A 18 3.04 3.63 -2.04
C LEU A 18 2.42 2.37 -1.38
N TRP A 19 1.55 1.67 -2.09
CA TRP A 19 0.82 0.52 -1.56
C TRP A 19 1.61 -0.80 -1.57
N VAL A 20 2.30 -1.11 -2.67
CA VAL A 20 2.96 -2.41 -2.87
C VAL A 20 3.98 -2.75 -1.76
N PRO A 21 4.86 -1.83 -1.31
CA PRO A 21 5.80 -2.12 -0.23
C PRO A 21 5.11 -2.46 1.10
N TYR A 22 4.00 -1.79 1.42
CA TYR A 22 3.19 -2.12 2.60
C TYR A 22 2.63 -3.54 2.50
N VAL A 23 2.08 -3.93 1.34
CA VAL A 23 1.56 -5.29 1.10
C VAL A 23 2.65 -6.33 1.27
N LEU A 24 3.85 -6.09 0.71
CA LEU A 24 4.99 -7.00 0.85
C LEU A 24 5.41 -7.15 2.32
N ASN A 25 5.47 -6.06 3.09
CA ASN A 25 5.77 -6.14 4.52
C ASN A 25 4.70 -6.94 5.29
N ARG A 26 3.42 -6.71 4.97
CA ARG A 26 2.31 -7.46 5.56
C ARG A 26 2.42 -8.95 5.28
N CYS A 27 2.73 -9.34 4.05
CA CYS A 27 2.96 -10.73 3.66
C CYS A 27 4.19 -11.34 4.37
N GLN A 28 5.29 -10.60 4.52
CA GLN A 28 6.47 -11.08 5.24
C GLN A 28 6.22 -11.29 6.73
N VAL A 29 5.49 -10.38 7.38
CA VAL A 29 5.25 -10.41 8.84
C VAL A 29 4.15 -11.40 9.23
N ARG A 30 3.08 -11.46 8.45
CA ARG A 30 1.85 -12.22 8.79
C ARG A 30 1.62 -13.45 7.91
N GLY A 31 2.48 -13.67 6.91
CA GLY A 31 2.27 -14.68 5.86
C GLY A 31 1.15 -14.27 4.89
N LEU A 32 1.04 -14.97 3.76
CA LEU A 32 -0.02 -14.69 2.77
C LEU A 32 -1.43 -14.89 3.36
N GLY A 33 -1.63 -15.96 4.13
CA GLY A 33 -2.91 -16.24 4.79
C GLY A 33 -3.30 -15.15 5.81
N GLY A 34 -2.36 -14.70 6.64
CA GLY A 34 -2.59 -13.62 7.60
C GLY A 34 -2.70 -12.23 6.94
N ALA A 35 -2.08 -12.03 5.78
CA ALA A 35 -2.25 -10.81 5.01
C ALA A 35 -3.67 -10.68 4.42
N MET A 36 -4.28 -11.80 4.01
CA MET A 36 -5.64 -11.87 3.47
C MET A 36 -6.73 -12.05 4.54
N ALA A 37 -6.34 -12.37 5.78
CA ALA A 37 -7.27 -12.51 6.89
C ALA A 37 -7.85 -11.17 7.33
N ASN A 38 -8.98 -11.23 8.05
CA ASN A 38 -9.56 -10.05 8.69
C ASN A 38 -8.58 -9.48 9.73
N PRO A 39 -8.41 -8.15 9.79
CA PRO A 39 -7.55 -7.52 10.79
C PRO A 39 -7.90 -7.93 12.22
N SER A 40 -6.89 -8.25 13.01
CA SER A 40 -7.04 -8.63 14.42
C SER A 40 -6.17 -7.76 15.31
N ARG A 41 -6.62 -7.50 16.54
CA ARG A 41 -5.80 -6.82 17.56
C ARG A 41 -4.56 -7.61 17.96
N ASN A 42 -4.57 -8.93 17.72
CA ASN A 42 -3.44 -9.81 18.00
C ASN A 42 -2.48 -9.93 16.81
N ASP A 43 -2.71 -9.19 15.72
CA ASP A 43 -1.83 -9.22 14.58
C ASP A 43 -0.45 -8.67 14.93
N LYS A 44 0.60 -9.31 14.41
CA LYS A 44 1.97 -8.81 14.56
C LYS A 44 2.09 -7.40 13.96
N PRO A 45 2.78 -6.47 14.66
CA PRO A 45 2.98 -5.12 14.16
C PRO A 45 3.80 -5.16 12.88
N LEU A 46 3.43 -4.30 11.94
CA LEU A 46 4.19 -4.06 10.72
C LEU A 46 5.33 -3.08 11.00
N ALA A 47 6.27 -2.96 10.06
CA ALA A 47 7.32 -1.97 10.20
C ALA A 47 6.75 -0.54 10.17
N GLU A 48 7.32 0.38 10.94
CA GLU A 48 6.86 1.78 11.03
C GLU A 48 6.78 2.47 9.65
N TRP A 49 7.73 2.20 8.77
CA TRP A 49 7.72 2.73 7.40
C TRP A 49 6.54 2.19 6.57
N ALA A 50 6.10 0.96 6.81
CA ALA A 50 4.99 0.35 6.09
C ALA A 50 3.66 1.02 6.49
N ASN A 51 3.50 1.35 7.77
CA ASN A 51 2.37 2.14 8.25
C ASN A 51 2.37 3.55 7.64
N ARG A 52 3.53 4.22 7.57
CA ARG A 52 3.66 5.54 6.93
C ARG A 52 3.29 5.51 5.45
N LEU A 53 3.69 4.46 4.73
CA LEU A 53 3.34 4.28 3.31
C LEU A 53 1.85 3.96 3.11
N LEU A 54 1.23 3.18 4.00
CA LEU A 54 -0.22 2.97 3.97
C LEU A 54 -0.97 4.30 4.11
N PHE A 55 -0.59 5.15 5.07
CA PHE A 55 -1.21 6.47 5.22
C PHE A 55 -0.94 7.40 4.04
N ALA A 56 0.26 7.34 3.44
CA ALA A 56 0.57 8.11 2.24
C ALA A 56 -0.28 7.68 1.03
N HIS A 57 -0.50 6.36 0.89
CA HIS A 57 -1.40 5.82 -0.14
C HIS A 57 -2.84 6.29 0.08
N ASP A 58 -3.36 6.18 1.31
CA ASP A 58 -4.73 6.60 1.61
C ASP A 58 -4.93 8.08 1.30
N ASN A 59 -3.98 8.93 1.72
CA ASN A 59 -3.99 10.35 1.35
C ASN A 59 -3.96 10.58 -0.17
N ALA A 60 -3.18 9.80 -0.92
CA ALA A 60 -3.09 9.92 -2.37
C ALA A 60 -4.36 9.43 -3.11
N VAL A 61 -5.21 8.63 -2.46
CA VAL A 61 -6.50 8.19 -3.00
C VAL A 61 -7.63 9.18 -2.67
N GLU A 62 -7.56 9.85 -1.51
CA GLU A 62 -8.60 10.77 -1.03
C GLU A 62 -8.52 12.21 -1.60
N ASN A 63 -7.35 12.65 -2.10
CA ASN A 63 -7.14 14.00 -2.64
C ASN A 63 -7.15 14.03 -4.17
#